data_AF-A0ABD0B7Z0-F1
#
_entry.id   AF-A0ABD0B7Z0-F1
#
_cell.length_a   1.000
_cell.length_b   1.000
_cell.length_c   1.000
_cell.angle_alpha   90.00
_cell.angle_beta   90.00
_cell.angle_gamma   90.00
#
_symmetry.space_group_name_H-M   'P 1'
#
loop_
_entity.id
_entity.type
_entity.pdbx_description
1 polymer ?
#
loop_
_entity_poly.entity_id
_entity_poly.type
_entity_poly.pdbx_seq_one_letter_code
_entity_poly.pdbx_strand_id
1 'polypeptide(L)' 'MPINFGRIAAINARLEQIVKLIGDMAAAGTANAGNPRFDALMDEQKRLTDEVGRIHGEGMADS' A
#
# COMPACT_ATOMS: atom_id res chain seq x y z
N MET A 1 -19.60 -11.52 7.03
CA MET A 1 -18.71 -11.24 5.88
C MET A 1 -17.24 -11.36 6.29
N PRO A 2 -16.57 -12.52 6.15
CA PRO A 2 -15.19 -12.71 6.64
C PRO A 2 -14.07 -12.47 5.59
N ILE A 3 -14.39 -12.45 4.28
CA ILE A 3 -13.38 -12.43 3.21
C ILE A 3 -12.60 -11.10 3.15
N ASN A 4 -13.28 -9.98 3.38
CA ASN A 4 -12.67 -8.65 3.28
C ASN A 4 -11.66 -8.35 4.40
N PHE A 5 -11.85 -8.91 5.60
CA PHE A 5 -10.93 -8.71 6.72
C PHE A 5 -9.54 -9.29 6.47
N GLY A 6 -9.47 -10.51 5.93
CA GLY A 6 -8.18 -11.14 5.59
C GLY A 6 -7.42 -10.37 4.50
N ARG A 7 -8.14 -9.85 3.51
CA ARG A 7 -7.56 -9.03 2.43
C ARG A 7 -7.04 -7.68 2.95
N ILE A 8 -7.81 -7.00 3.80
CA ILE A 8 -7.37 -5.73 4.42
C ILE A 8 -6.14 -5.95 5.31
N ALA A 9 -6.12 -7.02 6.11
CA ALA A 9 -4.96 -7.34 6.96
C ALA A 9 -3.69 -7.58 6.13
N ALA A 10 -3.80 -8.30 5.00
CA ALA A 10 -2.68 -8.51 4.09
C ALA A 10 -2.20 -7.19 3.43
N ILE A 11 -3.13 -6.31 3.04
CA ILE A 11 -2.79 -4.99 2.48
C ILE A 11 -2.07 -4.14 3.53
N ASN A 12 -2.56 -4.10 4.77
CA ASN A 12 -1.93 -3.34 5.86
C ASN A 12 -0.50 -3.84 6.13
N ALA A 13 -0.30 -5.14 6.24
CA ALA A 13 1.04 -5.72 6.42
C ALA A 13 2.00 -5.33 5.27
N ARG A 14 1.49 -5.26 4.04
CA ARG A 14 2.29 -4.84 2.89
C ARG A 14 2.60 -3.34 2.92
N LEU A 15 1.65 -2.49 3.29
CA LEU A 15 1.87 -1.06 3.45
C LEU A 15 2.91 -0.75 4.52
N GLU A 16 2.89 -1.46 5.65
CA GLU A 16 3.91 -1.34 6.70
C GLU A 16 5.31 -1.68 6.19
N GLN A 17 5.44 -2.75 5.39
CA GLN A 17 6.71 -3.11 4.76
C GLN A 17 7.20 -2.02 3.79
N ILE A 18 6.30 -1.45 2.99
CA ILE A 18 6.64 -0.38 2.05
C ILE A 18 7.17 0.85 2.80
N VAL A 19 6.49 1.26 3.87
CA VAL A 19 6.92 2.39 4.71
C VAL A 19 8.31 2.14 5.29
N LYS A 20 8.58 0.92 5.78
CA LYS A 20 9.90 0.55 6.29
C LYS A 20 10.98 0.65 5.20
N LEU A 21 10.72 0.10 4.01
CA LEU A 21 11.66 0.14 2.89
C LEU A 21 11.94 1.56 2.42
N ILE A 22 10.92 2.42 2.35
CA ILE A 22 11.09 3.84 2.02
C ILE A 22 11.92 4.53 3.11
N GLY A 23 11.66 4.24 4.39
CA GLY A 23 12.47 4.74 5.51
C GLY A 23 13.94 4.36 5.41
N ASP A 24 14.24 3.08 5.12
CA ASP A 24 15.60 2.59 4.90
C ASP A 24 16.27 3.32 3.72
N MET A 25 15.52 3.53 2.63
CA MET A 25 16.00 4.28 1.46
C MET A 25 16.26 5.76 1.78
N ALA A 26 15.41 6.39 2.60
CA ALA A 26 15.55 7.78 3.03
C ALA A 26 16.77 7.95 3.92
N ALA A 27 17.00 7.04 4.86
CA ALA A 27 18.21 7.01 5.68
C ALA A 27 19.49 6.84 4.83
N ALA A 28 19.39 6.10 3.72
CA ALA A 28 20.47 5.95 2.75
C ALA A 28 20.59 7.12 1.73
N GLY A 29 19.70 8.12 1.76
CA GLY A 29 19.70 9.24 0.80
C GLY A 29 19.25 8.86 -0.62
N THR A 30 18.54 7.76 -0.77
CA THR A 30 18.13 7.18 -2.08
C THR A 30 16.63 7.23 -2.34
N ALA A 31 15.82 7.71 -1.39
CA ALA A 31 14.36 7.87 -1.51
C ALA A 31 14.01 9.12 -2.34
N ASN A 32 14.35 9.08 -3.63
CA ASN A 32 14.25 10.22 -4.52
C ASN A 32 13.43 9.82 -5.77
N ALA A 33 12.65 10.76 -6.30
CA ALA A 33 11.94 10.56 -7.57
C ALA A 33 12.94 10.24 -8.70
N GLY A 34 12.61 9.24 -9.52
CA GLY A 34 13.50 8.74 -10.58
C GLY A 34 14.44 7.64 -10.10
N ASN A 35 14.48 7.31 -8.81
CA ASN A 35 15.07 6.07 -8.34
C ASN A 35 14.06 4.94 -8.61
N PRO A 36 14.38 3.95 -9.49
CA PRO A 36 13.40 2.94 -9.90
C PRO A 36 12.81 2.14 -8.74
N ARG A 37 13.58 1.94 -7.66
CA ARG A 37 13.13 1.20 -6.49
C ARG A 37 12.17 2.04 -5.62
N PHE A 38 12.44 3.34 -5.49
CA PHE A 38 11.56 4.24 -4.76
C PHE A 38 10.24 4.42 -5.52
N ASP A 39 10.32 4.69 -6.82
CA ASP A 39 9.15 4.88 -7.68
C ASP A 39 8.24 3.64 -7.67
N ALA A 40 8.81 2.44 -7.76
CA ALA A 40 8.05 1.19 -7.67
C ALA A 40 7.33 1.02 -6.32
N LEU A 41 7.96 1.42 -5.21
CA LEU A 41 7.35 1.37 -3.87
C LEU A 41 6.20 2.37 -3.75
N MET A 42 6.34 3.56 -4.32
CA MET A 42 5.27 4.58 -4.35
C MET A 42 4.07 4.12 -5.20
N ASP A 43 4.33 3.52 -6.35
CA ASP A 43 3.28 2.95 -7.21
C ASP A 43 2.54 1.80 -6.51
N GLU A 44 3.28 0.92 -5.81
CA GLU A 44 2.69 -0.17 -5.05
C GLU A 44 1.84 0.36 -3.88
N GLN A 45 2.32 1.36 -3.15
CA GLN A 45 1.57 2.02 -2.07
C GLN A 45 0.25 2.60 -2.59
N LYS A 46 0.28 3.29 -3.74
CA LYS A 46 -0.91 3.84 -4.39
C LYS A 46 -1.90 2.73 -4.77
N ARG A 47 -1.43 1.68 -5.44
CA ARG A 47 -2.27 0.54 -5.86
C ARG A 47 -2.99 -0.11 -4.68
N LEU A 48 -2.28 -0.30 -3.55
CA LEU A 48 -2.82 -0.89 -2.34
C LEU A 48 -3.85 0.03 -1.66
N THR A 49 -3.60 1.34 -1.66
CA THR A 49 -4.54 2.33 -1.13
C THR A 49 -5.83 2.35 -1.95
N ASP A 50 -5.73 2.31 -3.28
CA ASP A 50 -6.88 2.23 -4.20
C ASP A 50 -7.65 0.91 -4.03
N GLU A 51 -6.95 -0.18 -3.70
CA GLU A 51 -7.56 -1.48 -3.40
C GLU A 51 -8.35 -1.45 -2.08
N VAL A 52 -7.83 -0.81 -1.04
CA VAL A 52 -8.58 -0.58 0.22
C VAL A 52 -9.81 0.28 -0.03
N GLY A 53 -9.68 1.35 -0.83
CA GLY A 53 -10.79 2.22 -1.20
C GLY A 53 -11.90 1.45 -1.93
N ARG A 54 -11.54 0.55 -2.85
CA ARG A 54 -12.51 -0.34 -3.53
C ARG A 54 -13.19 -1.30 -2.57
N ILE A 55 -12.47 -1.95 -1.66
CA ILE A 55 -13.07 -2.85 -0.66
C ILE A 55 -14.08 -2.11 0.23
N HIS A 56 -13.80 -0.85 0.59
CA HIS A 56 -14.72 -0.03 1.38
C HIS A 56 -15.92 0.46 0.55
N GLY A 57 -15.73 0.80 -0.73
CA GLY A 57 -16.81 1.23 -1.64
C GLY A 57 -17.73 0.09 -2.07
N GLU A 58 -17.20 -1.11 -2.30
CA GLU A 58 -17.95 -2.34 -2.58
C GLU A 58 -18.85 -2.74 -1.40
N GLY A 59 -18.49 -2.35 -0.17
CA GLY A 59 -19.32 -2.58 1.02
C GLY A 59 -20.52 -1.64 1.18
N MET A 60 -20.60 -0.54 0.41
CA MET A 60 -21.70 0.44 0.47
C MET A 60 -22.75 0.29 -0.63
N ALA A 61 -22.45 -0.46 -1.70
CA ALA A 61 -23.39 -0.65 -2.82
C ALA A 61 -24.45 -1.75 -2.57
N ASP A 62 -24.38 -2.43 -1.42
CA ASP A 62 -25.22 -3.58 -1.07
C ASP A 62 -26.08 -3.29 0.19
N SER A 63 -26.49 -2.03 0.39
CA SER A 63 -27.35 -1.58 1.50
C SER A 63 -28.47 -0.65 1.02
#